data_AF-A0A9E3C063-F1
#
_entry.id   AF-A0A9E3C063-F1
#
_cell.length_a   1.000
_cell.length_b   1.000
_cell.length_c   1.000
_cell.angle_alpha   90.00
_cell.angle_beta   90.00
_cell.angle_gamma   90.00
#
_symmetry.space_group_name_H-M   'P 1'
#
loop_
_entity.id
_entity.type
_entity.pdbx_description
1 polymer ?
#
loop_
_entity_poly.entity_id
_entity_poly.type
_entity_poly.pdbx_seq_one_letter_code
_entity_poly.pdbx_strand_id
1 'polypeptide(L)'
;MRKPPFLFRRASVRAALVAGLSALLLMSVAGAEAQDRSRGKQRSIPFVSITKKDGTTRYYETNAIPLLVNKACFGWRMWLGGPDRNVQLVEVLQTSEPAKDVIAGPETEVNPEKTRATTRMRETVREGYMQRSWCIIEGDPPGTYTYHITIDGEPRGEFVFCAIEVKDQDENTDPTELNCPNKFQSVEDLRTRPTIVAGAARGR
;
A
#
# COMPACT_ATOMS: atom_id res chain seq x y z
N MET A 1 -13.63 33.98 -55.60
CA MET A 1 -14.63 34.91 -55.03
C MET A 1 -13.96 35.76 -53.96
N ARG A 2 -14.22 37.07 -54.01
CA ARG A 2 -13.56 38.15 -53.26
C ARG A 2 -14.41 38.57 -52.04
N LYS A 3 -13.71 39.01 -50.98
CA LYS A 3 -14.15 39.68 -49.72
C LYS A 3 -15.30 40.71 -49.88
N PRO A 4 -16.03 41.06 -48.80
CA PRO A 4 -15.56 42.20 -47.99
C PRO A 4 -15.65 42.00 -46.46
N PRO A 5 -14.81 42.73 -45.70
CA PRO A 5 -14.89 42.90 -44.26
C PRO A 5 -15.79 44.11 -43.91
N PHE A 6 -16.44 44.10 -42.76
CA PHE A 6 -17.02 45.30 -42.18
C PHE A 6 -16.22 45.74 -40.94
N LEU A 7 -15.48 46.84 -41.14
CA LEU A 7 -15.03 47.79 -40.14
C LEU A 7 -16.17 48.79 -39.89
N PHE A 8 -16.52 49.09 -38.64
CA PHE A 8 -16.93 50.43 -38.18
C PHE A 8 -16.75 50.46 -36.65
N ARG A 9 -15.78 51.17 -36.06
CA ARG A 9 -15.57 52.62 -35.86
C ARG A 9 -16.01 53.06 -34.45
N ARG A 10 -15.04 53.68 -33.77
CA ARG A 10 -14.98 54.19 -32.39
C ARG A 10 -16.09 55.19 -32.04
N ALA A 11 -16.45 55.28 -30.75
CA ALA A 11 -16.52 56.56 -30.02
C ALA A 11 -16.58 56.35 -28.50
N SER A 12 -15.71 57.07 -27.80
CA SER A 12 -15.65 57.15 -26.34
C SER A 12 -16.65 58.18 -25.82
N VAL A 13 -17.28 57.92 -24.67
CA VAL A 13 -17.82 58.96 -23.77
C VAL A 13 -17.41 58.62 -22.35
N ARG A 14 -16.90 59.63 -21.64
CA ARG A 14 -16.38 59.61 -20.26
C ARG A 14 -17.43 60.08 -19.25
N ALA A 15 -17.17 59.70 -17.99
CA ALA A 15 -17.57 60.31 -16.69
C ALA A 15 -18.95 59.89 -16.13
N ALA A 16 -19.00 59.09 -15.05
CA ALA A 16 -18.86 59.41 -13.60
C ALA A 16 -20.25 59.79 -13.00
N LEU A 17 -20.76 59.33 -11.84
CA LEU A 17 -20.22 58.95 -10.53
C LEU A 17 -21.18 57.97 -9.79
N VAL A 18 -20.58 57.06 -9.00
CA VAL A 18 -20.85 56.70 -7.59
C VAL A 18 -22.30 56.51 -7.11
N ALA A 19 -22.62 55.28 -6.67
CA ALA A 19 -22.86 54.95 -5.26
C ALA A 19 -23.37 53.51 -5.10
N GLY A 20 -22.81 52.77 -4.14
CA GLY A 20 -23.62 51.82 -3.37
C GLY A 20 -23.14 50.36 -3.33
N LEU A 21 -22.73 49.97 -2.11
CA LEU A 21 -22.76 48.64 -1.51
C LEU A 21 -21.70 47.60 -1.95
N SER A 22 -20.65 47.55 -1.14
CA SER A 22 -20.12 46.36 -0.46
C SER A 22 -20.85 45.04 -0.76
N ALA A 23 -20.12 44.05 -1.28
CA ALA A 23 -19.97 42.72 -0.69
C ALA A 23 -19.31 41.73 -1.67
N LEU A 24 -18.51 40.82 -1.10
CA LEU A 24 -18.06 39.53 -1.65
C LEU A 24 -16.89 39.57 -2.65
N LEU A 25 -15.73 40.00 -2.14
CA LEU A 25 -14.50 39.24 -2.37
C LEU A 25 -14.57 37.93 -1.59
N LEU A 26 -13.96 36.87 -2.14
CA LEU A 26 -13.83 35.48 -1.63
C LEU A 26 -14.81 34.47 -2.24
N MET A 27 -14.72 34.26 -3.55
CA MET A 27 -15.07 32.96 -4.14
C MET A 27 -13.87 32.02 -4.01
N SER A 28 -13.84 31.33 -2.87
CA SER A 28 -13.53 29.91 -2.74
C SER A 28 -12.11 29.44 -3.09
N VAL A 29 -11.20 29.57 -2.12
CA VAL A 29 -10.03 28.68 -1.93
C VAL A 29 -10.49 27.32 -1.36
N ALA A 30 -11.70 26.86 -1.68
CA ALA A 30 -12.32 25.65 -1.15
C ALA A 30 -11.99 24.39 -1.99
N GLY A 31 -10.85 24.40 -2.69
CA GLY A 31 -10.37 23.28 -3.50
C GLY A 31 -9.18 22.52 -2.90
N ALA A 32 -8.50 23.06 -1.89
CA ALA A 32 -7.28 22.46 -1.34
C ALA A 32 -7.55 21.48 -0.18
N GLU A 33 -8.65 21.62 0.55
CA GLU A 33 -8.94 20.78 1.73
C GLU A 33 -9.65 19.45 1.38
N ALA A 34 -10.23 19.34 0.18
CA ALA A 34 -10.86 18.10 -0.28
C ALA A 34 -9.85 17.08 -0.82
N GLN A 35 -8.63 17.50 -1.16
CA GLN A 35 -7.54 16.60 -1.59
C GLN A 35 -6.79 15.95 -0.44
N ASP A 36 -6.91 16.48 0.78
CA ASP A 36 -6.18 15.96 1.94
C ASP A 36 -6.85 14.71 2.55
N ARG A 37 -8.16 14.52 2.32
CA ARG A 37 -8.90 13.36 2.86
C ARG A 37 -8.76 12.07 2.06
N SER A 38 -8.18 12.12 0.85
CA SER A 38 -7.94 10.92 0.02
C SER A 38 -6.46 10.52 -0.06
N ARG A 39 -5.54 11.29 0.55
CA ARG A 39 -4.21 10.76 0.87
C ARG A 39 -4.39 9.83 2.06
N GLY A 40 -4.87 8.61 1.80
CA GLY A 40 -4.78 7.52 2.75
C GLY A 40 -3.37 7.56 3.35
N LYS A 41 -3.27 7.53 4.69
CA LYS A 41 -1.99 7.69 5.40
C LYS A 41 -0.91 6.94 4.63
N GLN A 42 0.12 7.66 4.18
CA GLN A 42 1.30 7.09 3.52
C GLN A 42 1.97 6.14 4.51
N ARG A 43 1.52 4.89 4.51
CA ARG A 43 1.89 3.89 5.49
C ARG A 43 1.90 2.52 4.86
N SER A 44 2.72 1.66 5.44
CA SER A 44 2.81 0.25 5.14
C SER A 44 1.68 -0.49 5.86
N ILE A 45 0.97 -1.39 5.15
CA ILE A 45 -0.18 -2.13 5.70
C ILE A 45 -0.16 -3.61 5.29
N PRO A 46 -0.58 -4.52 6.18
CA PRO A 46 -1.07 -5.82 5.78
C PRO A 46 -2.49 -5.68 5.22
N PHE A 47 -2.87 -6.57 4.31
CA PHE A 47 -4.23 -6.63 3.80
C PHE A 47 -4.65 -8.07 3.50
N VAL A 48 -5.97 -8.25 3.49
CA VAL A 48 -6.66 -9.46 3.04
C VAL A 48 -7.73 -9.07 2.04
N SER A 49 -7.95 -9.91 1.05
CA SER A 49 -9.04 -9.82 0.09
C SER A 49 -9.77 -11.15 0.04
N ILE A 50 -11.11 -11.11 -0.07
CA ILE A 50 -11.94 -12.31 -0.20
C ILE A 50 -12.78 -12.17 -1.45
N THR A 51 -12.66 -13.13 -2.34
CA THR A 51 -13.51 -13.26 -3.53
C THR A 51 -14.64 -14.25 -3.26
N LYS A 52 -15.88 -13.77 -3.33
CA LYS A 52 -17.09 -14.57 -3.12
C LYS A 52 -17.47 -15.36 -4.37
N LYS A 53 -18.41 -16.31 -4.22
CA LYS A 53 -18.93 -17.11 -5.35
C LYS A 53 -19.56 -16.27 -6.47
N ASP A 54 -20.10 -15.10 -6.15
CA ASP A 54 -20.66 -14.16 -7.12
C ASP A 54 -19.57 -13.37 -7.89
N GLY A 55 -18.30 -13.62 -7.61
CA GLY A 55 -17.16 -12.94 -8.23
C GLY A 55 -16.82 -11.59 -7.61
N THR A 56 -17.55 -11.15 -6.58
CA THR A 56 -17.23 -9.89 -5.88
C THR A 56 -16.04 -10.08 -4.95
N THR A 57 -15.10 -9.14 -5.00
CA THR A 57 -13.94 -9.11 -4.10
C THR A 57 -14.08 -7.98 -3.09
N ARG A 58 -13.92 -8.30 -1.80
CA ARG A 58 -13.82 -7.31 -0.71
C ARG A 58 -12.39 -7.25 -0.20
N TYR A 59 -11.94 -6.05 0.16
CA TYR A 59 -10.60 -5.80 0.70
C TYR A 59 -10.68 -5.32 2.15
N TYR A 60 -9.75 -5.78 2.97
CA TYR A 60 -9.68 -5.55 4.40
C TYR A 60 -8.24 -5.16 4.77
N GLU A 61 -8.07 -4.04 5.46
CA GLU A 61 -6.79 -3.72 6.10
C GLU A 61 -6.71 -4.46 7.44
N THR A 62 -6.08 -5.64 7.41
CA THR A 62 -5.94 -6.54 8.55
C THR A 62 -4.80 -7.51 8.25
N ASN A 63 -4.30 -8.15 9.29
CA ASN A 63 -3.34 -9.25 9.18
C ASN A 63 -3.92 -10.61 9.60
N ALA A 64 -5.22 -10.69 9.91
CA ALA A 64 -5.89 -11.95 10.17
C ALA A 64 -6.33 -12.55 8.83
N ILE A 65 -5.71 -13.66 8.43
CA ILE A 65 -5.98 -14.35 7.18
C ILE A 65 -6.96 -15.49 7.47
N PRO A 66 -8.20 -15.42 6.98
CA PRO A 66 -9.05 -16.59 6.99
C PRO A 66 -8.54 -17.59 5.96
N LEU A 67 -8.33 -18.84 6.35
CA LEU A 67 -7.92 -19.92 5.45
C LEU A 67 -9.08 -20.38 4.56
N LEU A 68 -9.54 -19.49 3.68
CA LEU A 68 -10.57 -19.74 2.67
C LEU A 68 -9.89 -20.11 1.35
N VAL A 69 -9.82 -21.41 1.08
CA VAL A 69 -9.12 -21.99 -0.06
C VAL A 69 -9.67 -21.41 -1.37
N ASN A 70 -8.77 -20.93 -2.22
CA ASN A 70 -9.07 -20.31 -3.53
C ASN A 70 -9.99 -19.06 -3.46
N LYS A 71 -10.13 -18.45 -2.28
CA LYS A 71 -11.02 -17.30 -2.05
C LYS A 71 -10.32 -16.15 -1.35
N ALA A 72 -9.60 -16.46 -0.27
CA ALA A 72 -8.82 -15.48 0.46
C ALA A 72 -7.45 -15.30 -0.21
N CYS A 73 -7.10 -14.06 -0.50
CA CYS A 73 -5.73 -13.68 -0.81
C CYS A 73 -5.28 -12.62 0.18
N PHE A 74 -4.04 -12.69 0.62
CA PHE A 74 -3.47 -11.78 1.60
C PHE A 74 -2.16 -11.23 1.09
N GLY A 75 -1.71 -10.13 1.67
CA GLY A 75 -0.51 -9.49 1.20
C GLY A 75 -0.13 -8.30 2.05
N TRP A 76 0.93 -7.65 1.61
CA TRP A 76 1.41 -6.42 2.20
C TRP A 76 1.56 -5.35 1.12
N ARG A 77 1.33 -4.10 1.54
CA ARG A 77 1.59 -2.91 0.73
C ARG A 77 2.49 -2.00 1.54
N MET A 78 3.68 -1.71 1.03
CA MET A 78 4.70 -0.91 1.70
C MET A 78 4.82 0.46 1.04
N TRP A 79 4.84 1.53 1.85
CA TRP A 79 5.15 2.86 1.37
C TRP A 79 6.67 3.06 1.34
N LEU A 80 7.21 3.29 0.15
CA LEU A 80 8.64 3.54 -0.07
C LEU A 80 8.92 4.99 -0.47
N GLY A 81 7.88 5.74 -0.80
CA GLY A 81 7.96 7.11 -1.29
C GLY A 81 8.77 7.26 -2.58
N GLY A 82 8.93 8.50 -3.02
CA GLY A 82 9.68 8.84 -4.23
C GLY A 82 8.97 8.45 -5.53
N PRO A 83 9.62 8.65 -6.69
CA PRO A 83 9.06 8.35 -8.00
C PRO A 83 9.05 6.85 -8.30
N ASP A 84 8.35 6.50 -9.37
CA ASP A 84 8.34 5.16 -9.95
C ASP A 84 9.76 4.70 -10.29
N ARG A 85 10.09 3.48 -9.87
CA ARG A 85 11.42 2.88 -10.05
C ARG A 85 11.35 1.37 -9.92
N ASN A 86 12.36 0.69 -10.47
CA ASN A 86 12.57 -0.72 -10.20
C ASN A 86 13.51 -0.90 -9.02
N VAL A 87 13.21 -1.88 -8.17
CA VAL A 87 14.01 -2.25 -6.99
C VAL A 87 14.23 -3.75 -6.97
N GLN A 88 15.30 -4.19 -6.30
CA GLN A 88 15.53 -5.61 -6.03
C GLN A 88 14.84 -5.99 -4.72
N LEU A 89 13.85 -6.88 -4.81
CA LEU A 89 13.16 -7.45 -3.66
C LEU A 89 13.79 -8.77 -3.25
N VAL A 90 14.06 -8.88 -1.95
CA VAL A 90 14.21 -10.16 -1.27
C VAL A 90 13.09 -10.25 -0.24
N GLU A 91 12.28 -11.28 -0.35
CA GLU A 91 11.21 -11.59 0.59
C GLU A 91 11.45 -12.97 1.21
N VAL A 92 11.34 -13.06 2.53
CA VAL A 92 11.38 -14.34 3.25
C VAL A 92 10.07 -14.54 3.98
N LEU A 93 9.28 -15.51 3.53
CA LEU A 93 8.14 -16.06 4.27
C LEU A 93 8.67 -17.10 5.27
N GLN A 94 8.22 -16.99 6.52
CA GLN A 94 8.35 -18.02 7.54
C GLN A 94 6.97 -18.34 8.12
N THR A 95 6.66 -19.63 8.24
CA THR A 95 5.41 -20.11 8.86
C THR A 95 5.72 -20.84 10.16
N SER A 96 4.82 -20.77 11.14
CA SER A 96 4.96 -21.50 12.41
C SER A 96 4.79 -23.01 12.25
N GLU A 97 4.07 -23.42 11.21
CA GLU A 97 3.79 -24.81 10.88
C GLU A 97 4.18 -25.08 9.42
N PRO A 98 4.57 -26.32 9.08
CA PRO A 98 4.96 -26.66 7.71
C PRO A 98 3.74 -26.67 6.78
N ALA A 99 3.87 -26.09 5.60
CA ALA A 99 2.85 -26.23 4.56
C ALA A 99 2.85 -27.65 3.99
N LYS A 100 1.66 -28.18 3.69
CA LYS A 100 1.55 -29.49 3.04
C LYS A 100 2.03 -29.39 1.59
N ASP A 101 1.57 -28.36 0.90
CA ASP A 101 1.87 -28.06 -0.50
C ASP A 101 2.37 -26.62 -0.63
N VAL A 102 3.28 -26.36 -1.57
CA VAL A 102 3.81 -25.02 -1.83
C VAL A 102 3.86 -24.81 -3.33
N ILE A 103 3.17 -23.78 -3.83
CA ILE A 103 3.27 -23.34 -5.21
C ILE A 103 4.33 -22.25 -5.28
N ALA A 104 5.54 -22.63 -5.68
CA ALA A 104 6.69 -21.73 -5.81
C ALA A 104 7.02 -21.49 -7.29
N GLY A 105 7.26 -20.22 -7.64
CA GLY A 105 7.82 -19.85 -8.94
C GLY A 105 9.33 -20.11 -8.99
N PRO A 106 9.97 -19.98 -10.17
CA PRO A 106 11.41 -20.19 -10.33
C PRO A 106 12.27 -19.22 -9.50
N GLU A 107 11.71 -18.09 -9.09
CA GLU A 107 12.33 -17.09 -8.21
C GLU A 107 12.27 -17.43 -6.71
N THR A 108 11.61 -18.53 -6.33
CA THR A 108 11.33 -18.88 -4.94
C THR A 108 12.00 -20.19 -4.55
N GLU A 109 12.84 -20.12 -3.51
CA GLU A 109 13.48 -21.28 -2.87
C GLU A 109 12.70 -21.65 -1.60
N VAL A 110 12.29 -22.91 -1.48
CA VAL A 110 11.57 -23.44 -0.31
C VAL A 110 12.50 -24.39 0.45
N ASN A 111 12.56 -24.28 1.78
CA ASN A 111 13.37 -25.20 2.58
C ASN A 111 12.73 -26.61 2.65
N PRO A 112 13.51 -27.66 2.97
CA PRO A 112 12.98 -29.01 3.08
C PRO A 112 11.84 -29.17 4.09
N GLU A 113 11.86 -28.37 5.17
CA GLU A 113 10.83 -28.41 6.22
C GLU A 113 9.52 -27.70 5.81
N LYS A 114 9.47 -27.03 4.66
CA LYS A 114 8.30 -26.28 4.17
C LYS A 114 7.77 -25.22 5.14
N THR A 115 8.65 -24.68 5.97
CA THR A 115 8.37 -23.60 6.93
C THR A 115 8.98 -22.28 6.49
N ARG A 116 9.76 -22.26 5.41
CA ARG A 116 10.46 -21.09 4.92
C ARG A 116 10.52 -21.07 3.40
N ALA A 117 10.05 -19.96 2.81
CA ALA A 117 10.19 -19.68 1.39
C ALA A 117 10.93 -18.35 1.20
N THR A 118 11.91 -18.33 0.31
CA THR A 118 12.69 -17.12 -0.01
C THR A 118 12.53 -16.77 -1.48
N THR A 119 11.97 -15.61 -1.74
CA THR A 119 11.74 -15.09 -3.09
C THR A 119 12.73 -13.98 -3.42
N ARG A 120 13.30 -14.00 -4.62
CA ARG A 120 14.23 -12.98 -5.11
C ARG A 120 13.84 -12.50 -6.50
N MET A 121 13.45 -11.24 -6.62
CA MET A 121 12.97 -10.71 -7.90
C MET A 121 13.15 -9.20 -8.02
N ARG A 122 12.91 -8.68 -9.22
CA ARG A 122 12.84 -7.24 -9.47
C ARG A 122 11.38 -6.81 -9.45
N GLU A 123 11.08 -5.78 -8.67
CA GLU A 123 9.73 -5.24 -8.53
C GLU A 123 9.68 -3.77 -8.91
N THR A 124 8.51 -3.28 -9.31
CA THR A 124 8.29 -1.87 -9.63
C THR A 124 7.58 -1.18 -8.48
N VAL A 125 8.19 -0.13 -7.95
CA VAL A 125 7.53 0.85 -7.09
C VAL A 125 6.67 1.74 -7.98
N ARG A 126 5.38 1.84 -7.68
CA ARG A 126 4.42 2.70 -8.40
C ARG A 126 3.77 3.67 -7.43
N GLU A 127 3.81 4.95 -7.76
CA GLU A 127 3.27 6.04 -6.95
C GLU A 127 3.77 5.98 -5.50
N GLY A 128 5.03 5.57 -5.30
CA GLY A 128 5.66 5.42 -3.99
C GLY A 128 5.28 4.14 -3.22
N TYR A 129 4.47 3.24 -3.77
CA TYR A 129 4.10 1.97 -3.15
C TYR A 129 4.71 0.76 -3.87
N MET A 130 5.01 -0.28 -3.09
CA MET A 130 5.25 -1.63 -3.58
C MET A 130 4.31 -2.58 -2.83
N GLN A 131 3.79 -3.60 -3.50
CA GLN A 131 2.89 -4.56 -2.88
C GLN A 131 3.09 -5.96 -3.45
N ARG A 132 2.79 -6.98 -2.65
CA ARG A 132 2.69 -8.37 -3.10
C ARG A 132 1.54 -9.06 -2.39
N SER A 133 1.03 -10.11 -3.01
CA SER A 133 -0.09 -10.89 -2.50
C SER A 133 -0.01 -12.35 -2.93
N TRP A 134 -0.55 -13.23 -2.09
CA TRP A 134 -0.70 -14.66 -2.32
C TRP A 134 -2.12 -15.08 -1.98
N CYS A 135 -2.60 -16.14 -2.63
CA CYS A 135 -3.90 -16.70 -2.35
C CYS A 135 -3.74 -17.99 -1.55
N ILE A 136 -4.67 -18.20 -0.61
CA ILE A 136 -4.72 -19.41 0.19
C ILE A 136 -5.04 -20.59 -0.72
N ILE A 137 -4.22 -21.63 -0.61
CA ILE A 137 -4.40 -22.91 -1.29
C ILE A 137 -4.73 -24.00 -0.29
N GLU A 138 -5.14 -25.16 -0.80
CA GLU A 138 -5.28 -26.34 0.03
C GLU A 138 -3.92 -26.74 0.61
N GLY A 139 -3.87 -26.98 1.93
CA GLY A 139 -2.64 -27.38 2.61
C GLY A 139 -1.82 -26.25 3.24
N ASP A 140 -2.25 -24.99 3.08
CA ASP A 140 -1.71 -23.87 3.86
C ASP A 140 -2.07 -24.05 5.34
N PRO A 141 -1.08 -24.00 6.27
CA PRO A 141 -1.30 -24.35 7.66
C PRO A 141 -1.84 -23.15 8.46
N PRO A 142 -2.57 -23.36 9.56
CA PRO A 142 -2.86 -22.28 10.50
C PRO A 142 -1.61 -21.79 11.23
N GLY A 143 -1.73 -20.64 11.90
CA GLY A 143 -0.69 -20.09 12.75
C GLY A 143 -0.06 -18.80 12.21
N THR A 144 1.19 -18.55 12.59
CA THR A 144 1.87 -17.27 12.32
C THR A 144 2.60 -17.31 11.00
N TYR A 145 2.37 -16.32 10.14
CA TYR A 145 3.08 -16.13 8.89
C TYR A 145 3.85 -14.82 8.99
N THR A 146 5.17 -14.87 8.88
CA THR A 146 6.04 -13.70 8.97
C THR A 146 6.74 -13.47 7.64
N TYR A 147 6.61 -12.25 7.12
CA TYR A 147 7.32 -11.79 5.93
C TYR A 147 8.39 -10.79 6.31
N HIS A 148 9.65 -11.14 6.06
CA HIS A 148 10.77 -10.21 6.16
C HIS A 148 11.09 -9.63 4.79
N ILE A 149 11.06 -8.30 4.67
CA ILE A 149 11.20 -7.59 3.41
C ILE A 149 12.53 -6.84 3.39
N THR A 150 13.35 -7.15 2.38
CA THR A 150 14.60 -6.45 2.08
C THR A 150 14.51 -5.87 0.67
N ILE A 151 14.86 -4.59 0.52
CA ILE A 151 14.81 -3.86 -0.75
C ILE A 151 16.18 -3.24 -1.02
N ASP A 152 16.75 -3.55 -2.18
CA ASP A 152 18.08 -3.09 -2.61
C ASP A 152 19.17 -3.41 -1.57
N GLY A 153 19.04 -4.58 -0.92
CA GLY A 153 19.96 -5.05 0.13
C GLY A 153 19.67 -4.52 1.54
N GLU A 154 18.73 -3.59 1.69
CA GLU A 154 18.39 -2.96 2.97
C GLU A 154 17.11 -3.58 3.56
N PRO A 155 17.08 -4.03 4.83
CA PRO A 155 15.85 -4.41 5.51
C PRO A 155 14.87 -3.23 5.54
N ARG A 156 13.61 -3.46 5.17
CA ARG A 156 12.58 -2.43 5.06
C ARG A 156 11.38 -2.63 5.97
N GLY A 157 11.12 -3.86 6.41
CA GLY A 157 10.04 -4.09 7.36
C GLY A 157 9.68 -5.56 7.48
N GLU A 158 8.80 -5.78 8.46
CA GLU A 158 8.23 -7.08 8.77
C GLU A 158 6.70 -6.99 8.70
N PHE A 159 6.06 -8.00 8.09
CA PHE A 159 4.62 -8.18 8.14
C PHE A 159 4.29 -9.53 8.77
N VAL A 160 3.63 -9.47 9.94
CA VAL A 160 3.18 -10.65 10.68
C VAL A 160 1.68 -10.82 10.48
N PHE A 161 1.27 -12.02 10.09
CA PHE A 161 -0.12 -12.41 9.88
C PHE A 161 -0.50 -13.59 10.77
N CYS A 162 -1.79 -13.72 11.04
CA CYS A 162 -2.38 -14.90 11.67
C CYS A 162 -3.26 -15.63 10.65
N ALA A 163 -2.82 -16.80 10.19
CA ALA A 163 -3.64 -17.73 9.40
C ALA A 163 -4.58 -18.50 10.33
N ILE A 164 -5.88 -18.40 10.08
CA ILE A 164 -6.93 -18.89 10.97
C ILE A 164 -7.89 -19.76 10.15
N GLU A 165 -8.10 -20.99 10.60
CA GLU A 165 -9.11 -21.87 10.01
C GLU A 165 -10.51 -21.27 10.16
N VAL A 166 -11.25 -21.31 9.06
CA VAL A 166 -12.66 -20.88 9.04
C VAL A 166 -13.54 -22.11 8.84
N LYS A 167 -14.48 -22.30 9.76
CA LYS A 167 -15.44 -23.39 9.72
C LYS A 167 -16.25 -23.33 8.42
N ASP A 168 -16.45 -24.49 7.79
CA ASP A 168 -17.28 -24.69 6.60
C ASP A 168 -16.91 -23.79 5.39
N GLN A 169 -15.70 -23.20 5.39
CA GLN A 169 -15.23 -22.28 4.35
C GLN A 169 -16.20 -21.10 4.12
N ASP A 170 -16.77 -20.54 5.20
CA ASP A 170 -17.72 -19.43 5.12
C ASP A 170 -17.07 -18.14 4.58
N GLU A 171 -17.40 -17.81 3.33
CA GLU A 171 -16.96 -16.61 2.62
C GLU A 171 -17.57 -15.30 3.12
N ASN A 172 -18.49 -15.35 4.09
CA ASN A 172 -19.03 -14.18 4.77
C ASN A 172 -18.28 -13.82 6.06
N THR A 173 -17.29 -14.62 6.45
CA THR A 173 -16.40 -14.30 7.57
C THR A 173 -15.76 -12.93 7.36
N ASP A 174 -15.87 -12.06 8.37
CA ASP A 174 -15.15 -10.78 8.39
C ASP A 174 -13.77 -10.98 9.04
N PRO A 175 -12.66 -10.86 8.28
CA PRO A 175 -11.31 -10.99 8.81
C PRO A 175 -10.99 -9.99 9.94
N THR A 176 -11.67 -8.85 9.98
CA THR A 176 -11.47 -7.81 11.00
C THR A 176 -12.10 -8.17 12.34
N GLU A 177 -12.93 -9.20 12.40
CA GLU A 177 -13.51 -9.72 13.65
C GLU A 177 -12.72 -10.91 14.20
N LEU A 178 -11.83 -11.50 13.41
CA LEU A 178 -10.96 -12.58 13.85
C LEU A 178 -9.92 -12.10 14.88
N ASN A 179 -9.66 -12.97 15.86
CA ASN A 179 -8.67 -12.71 16.91
C ASN A 179 -7.26 -13.03 16.39
N CYS A 180 -6.43 -12.00 16.24
CA CYS A 180 -5.01 -12.12 15.91
C CYS A 180 -4.22 -11.35 16.98
N PRO A 181 -3.44 -12.02 17.85
CA PRO A 181 -2.72 -11.36 18.93
C PRO A 181 -1.82 -10.21 18.47
N ASN A 182 -1.29 -10.31 17.25
CA ASN A 182 -0.34 -9.35 16.67
C ASN A 182 -0.99 -8.42 15.64
N LYS A 183 -2.30 -8.11 15.77
CA LYS A 183 -3.16 -7.59 14.68
C LYS A 183 -2.62 -6.41 13.85
N PHE A 184 -1.67 -5.64 14.39
CA PHE A 184 -1.08 -4.48 13.74
C PHE A 184 0.42 -4.26 14.02
N GLN A 185 1.17 -5.29 14.45
CA GLN A 185 2.62 -5.16 14.63
C GLN A 185 3.39 -5.36 13.31
N SER A 186 2.98 -4.67 12.24
CA SER A 186 3.86 -4.50 11.08
C SER A 186 4.94 -3.49 11.47
N VAL A 187 6.01 -3.98 12.09
CA VAL A 187 7.11 -3.12 12.51
C VAL A 187 7.87 -2.74 11.23
N GLU A 188 7.53 -1.57 10.68
CA GLU A 188 8.47 -0.87 9.81
C GLU A 188 9.66 -0.54 10.72
N ASP A 189 10.78 -1.24 10.52
CA ASP A 189 11.98 -1.04 11.32
C ASP A 189 12.46 0.40 11.04
N LEU A 190 12.00 1.33 11.90
CA LEU A 190 12.35 2.73 11.84
C LEU A 190 13.85 2.78 12.07
N ARG A 191 14.61 2.92 10.97
CA ARG A 191 16.04 3.20 10.98
C ARG A 191 16.36 4.10 12.17
N THR A 192 17.05 3.56 13.16
CA THR A 192 17.84 4.37 14.09
C THR A 192 18.82 5.12 13.20
N ARG A 193 18.54 6.40 12.91
CA ARG A 193 19.47 7.25 12.17
C ARG A 193 20.81 7.15 12.91
N PRO A 194 21.92 6.80 12.26
CA PRO A 194 23.21 6.93 12.90
C PRO A 194 23.37 8.40 13.28
N THR A 195 23.46 8.65 14.59
CA THR A 195 23.85 9.96 15.11
C THR A 195 25.20 10.29 14.48
N ILE A 196 25.21 11.18 13.50
CA ILE A 196 26.43 11.82 13.05
C ILE A 196 26.93 12.61 14.25
N VAL A 197 27.91 12.05 14.97
CA VAL A 197 28.69 12.81 15.94
C VAL A 197 29.52 13.79 15.13
N ALA A 198 29.00 14.99 14.95
CA ALA A 198 29.79 16.14 14.56
C ALA A 198 30.75 16.44 15.72
N GLY A 199 32.01 16.00 15.60
CA GLY A 199 33.00 16.05 16.67
C GLY A 199 34.37 16.49 16.16
N ALA A 200 34.46 17.76 15.78
CA ALA A 200 35.63 18.64 15.82
C ALA A 200 36.99 18.12 15.29
N ALA A 201 37.31 18.58 14.07
CA ALA A 201 38.69 18.93 13.75
C ALA A 201 39.20 20.01 14.72
N ARG A 202 40.29 19.72 15.43
CA ARG A 202 41.19 20.75 15.93
C ARG A 202 42.59 20.43 15.45
N GLY A 203 43.05 21.23 14.49
CA GLY A 203 44.48 21.40 14.25
C GLY A 203 45.10 22.26 15.35
N ARG A 204 46.26 21.85 15.80
CA ARG A 204 47.55 22.57 15.71
C ARG A 204 48.62 21.69 16.35
#